data_AF-L7JKS8-F1
#
_entry.id   AF-L7JKS8-F1
#
_cell.length_a   1.000
_cell.length_b   1.000
_cell.length_c   1.000
_cell.angle_alpha   90.00
_cell.angle_beta   90.00
_cell.angle_gamma   90.00
#
_symmetry.space_group_name_H-M   'P 1'
#
loop_
_entity.id
_entity.type
_entity.pdbx_description
1 polymer ?
#
loop_
_entity_poly.entity_id
_entity_poly.type
_entity_poly.pdbx_seq_one_letter_code
_entity_poly.pdbx_strand_id
1 'polypeptide(L)'
;MKSTILSIGAAALLSAQSVLAADGLKCSLDKHCPKEAPCCGLYGDCGTGAFCLGGCDPRMSFSLDSCVPEPTCQSKKFTFNSKDRIQDVSEYLGDASKADWVVTGEPLFSNGNLLLTMPPRSVGTVLSSTHYMWYGNVKAKMKTSRGRGVVTAFILFSDVKDEIDYEWVGVDLETTQTNYYFQGIPKYDQSGNITGTSNTFENYHEYEINWTPDEITWLVDGKKGRTKKRSETWNATAQQWDFPQTPSRVQFSIWPGGADTNPKGTVDWAGGAINWVDHPDLKDPGYYYAMVSEVEIKCWDGSNGVGTNKGKTYYYNSARGTNDTVVDSDKNGILSSLQATGLDMNKGGDKSKPDASTTGVDIPSVPGGSGVGPGQAGTNQGGGQAAQPPDNCFSDNFVQKCGTGGSSKNAGGRVETPSILSGSSAFAVVVAFAGLVML
;
A
#
# COMPACT_ATOMS: atom_id res chain seq x y z
N MET A 1 -44.88 -14.34 68.02
CA MET A 1 -44.49 -15.67 67.52
C MET A 1 -43.80 -15.48 66.17
N LYS A 2 -42.50 -15.86 66.11
CA LYS A 2 -41.71 -16.35 64.95
C LYS A 2 -42.01 -15.67 63.58
N SER A 3 -41.31 -14.61 63.17
CA SER A 3 -39.96 -14.57 62.54
C SER A 3 -39.80 -15.54 61.37
N THR A 4 -39.86 -15.06 60.11
CA THR A 4 -39.25 -15.71 58.94
C THR A 4 -39.00 -14.73 57.78
N ILE A 5 -37.73 -14.35 57.62
CA ILE A 5 -36.92 -14.22 56.39
C ILE A 5 -37.29 -13.16 55.34
N LEU A 6 -36.49 -12.07 55.35
CA LEU A 6 -36.17 -11.24 54.18
C LEU A 6 -35.33 -12.04 53.17
N SER A 7 -35.66 -11.95 51.89
CA SER A 7 -34.74 -12.24 50.78
C SER A 7 -35.11 -11.36 49.59
N ILE A 8 -34.44 -10.21 49.48
CA ILE A 8 -34.48 -9.36 48.28
C ILE A 8 -33.43 -9.93 47.32
N GLY A 9 -33.87 -10.73 46.35
CA GLY A 9 -33.05 -11.16 45.23
C GLY A 9 -32.97 -10.04 44.21
N ALA A 10 -31.83 -9.33 44.15
CA ALA A 10 -31.51 -8.46 43.04
C ALA A 10 -31.12 -9.33 41.84
N ALA A 11 -31.99 -9.40 40.83
CA ALA A 11 -31.67 -9.98 39.54
C ALA A 11 -30.72 -9.02 38.80
N ALA A 12 -29.42 -9.25 38.94
CA ALA A 12 -28.43 -8.66 38.05
C ALA A 12 -28.57 -9.34 36.68
N LEU A 13 -29.23 -8.65 35.75
CA LEU A 13 -29.14 -8.94 34.32
C LEU A 13 -27.70 -8.73 33.88
N LEU A 14 -26.89 -9.80 33.89
CA LEU A 14 -25.64 -9.84 33.14
C LEU A 14 -26.00 -9.79 31.66
N SER A 15 -26.05 -8.59 31.09
CA SER A 15 -25.84 -8.42 29.66
C SER A 15 -24.43 -8.90 29.36
N ALA A 16 -24.30 -10.14 28.91
CA ALA A 16 -23.10 -10.61 28.26
C ALA A 16 -22.95 -9.81 26.94
N GLN A 17 -22.37 -8.61 27.03
CA GLN A 17 -21.76 -7.98 25.88
C GLN A 17 -20.54 -8.81 25.55
N SER A 18 -20.70 -9.72 24.59
CA SER A 18 -19.57 -10.29 23.87
C SER A 18 -18.78 -9.12 23.28
N VAL A 19 -17.67 -8.77 23.93
CA VAL A 19 -16.62 -7.96 23.35
C VAL A 19 -16.08 -8.78 22.18
N LEU A 20 -16.65 -8.59 21.00
CA LEU A 20 -16.03 -9.02 19.76
C LEU A 20 -14.69 -8.28 19.70
N ALA A 21 -13.62 -9.06 19.60
CA ALA A 21 -12.27 -8.55 19.44
C ALA A 21 -12.23 -7.51 18.32
N ALA A 22 -11.40 -6.47 18.51
CA ALA A 22 -11.14 -5.40 17.55
C ALA A 22 -10.32 -5.88 16.32
N ASP A 23 -10.64 -7.06 15.79
CA ASP A 23 -10.20 -7.46 14.46
C ASP A 23 -11.21 -6.90 13.47
N GLY A 24 -10.75 -5.99 12.61
CA GLY A 24 -11.57 -5.39 11.56
C GLY A 24 -12.29 -6.46 10.73
N LEU A 25 -13.48 -6.12 10.22
CA LEU A 25 -14.24 -7.00 9.34
C LEU A 25 -13.40 -7.33 8.10
N LYS A 26 -13.05 -8.61 7.89
CA LYS A 26 -12.24 -9.06 6.74
C LYS A 26 -13.07 -9.58 5.57
N CYS A 27 -12.52 -9.44 4.36
CA CYS A 27 -13.06 -9.94 3.10
C CYS A 27 -12.07 -10.81 2.31
N SER A 28 -12.62 -11.69 1.49
CA SER A 28 -11.93 -12.54 0.53
C SER A 28 -12.88 -12.89 -0.64
N LEU A 29 -12.38 -13.62 -1.64
CA LEU A 29 -13.24 -14.13 -2.74
C LEU A 29 -14.38 -15.03 -2.25
N ASP A 30 -14.22 -15.68 -1.10
CA ASP A 30 -15.22 -16.58 -0.51
C ASP A 30 -16.03 -15.92 0.62
N LYS A 31 -15.61 -14.73 1.07
CA LYS A 31 -16.24 -14.00 2.19
C LYS A 31 -16.33 -12.53 1.84
N HIS A 32 -17.50 -12.11 1.36
CA HIS A 32 -17.71 -10.74 0.95
C HIS A 32 -17.98 -9.83 2.15
N CYS A 33 -17.69 -8.54 1.97
CA CYS A 33 -18.05 -7.52 2.96
C CYS A 33 -19.57 -7.41 3.18
N PRO A 34 -20.02 -7.04 4.40
CA PRO A 34 -21.42 -6.79 4.69
C PRO A 34 -21.86 -5.43 4.12
N LYS A 35 -23.17 -5.20 4.00
CA LYS A 35 -23.75 -3.99 3.40
C LYS A 35 -23.37 -2.70 4.13
N GLU A 36 -23.16 -2.78 5.44
CA GLU A 36 -22.87 -1.64 6.32
C GLU A 36 -21.43 -1.13 6.16
N ALA A 37 -20.52 -1.99 5.72
CA ALA A 37 -19.12 -1.71 5.42
C ALA A 37 -18.75 -2.36 4.08
N PRO A 38 -19.35 -1.91 2.96
CA PRO A 38 -19.50 -2.72 1.75
C PRO A 38 -18.25 -2.85 0.90
N CYS A 39 -17.22 -2.04 1.17
CA CYS A 39 -16.03 -1.94 0.33
C CYS A 39 -14.91 -2.80 0.90
N CYS A 40 -14.42 -3.75 0.10
CA CYS A 40 -13.25 -4.56 0.45
C CYS A 40 -11.98 -3.82 0.04
N GLY A 41 -11.33 -3.14 0.98
CA GLY A 41 -10.12 -2.37 0.71
C GLY A 41 -8.90 -3.24 0.37
N LEU A 42 -7.81 -2.56 0.01
CA LEU A 42 -6.57 -3.15 -0.51
C LEU A 42 -6.03 -4.36 0.29
N TYR A 43 -6.12 -4.26 1.61
CA TYR A 43 -5.57 -5.25 2.56
C TYR A 43 -6.59 -6.31 3.02
N GLY A 44 -7.76 -6.36 2.38
CA GLY A 44 -8.82 -7.31 2.71
C GLY A 44 -9.66 -6.89 3.92
N ASP A 45 -9.73 -5.59 4.21
CA ASP A 45 -10.55 -5.00 5.27
C ASP A 45 -11.81 -4.35 4.68
N CYS A 46 -12.95 -4.60 5.32
CA CYS A 46 -14.23 -4.05 4.97
C CYS A 46 -14.45 -2.67 5.61
N GLY A 47 -14.89 -1.70 4.82
CA GLY A 47 -15.11 -0.34 5.30
C GLY A 47 -15.97 0.53 4.39
N THR A 48 -15.93 1.84 4.66
CA THR A 48 -16.54 2.92 3.87
C THR A 48 -15.48 3.98 3.53
N GLY A 49 -15.82 4.99 2.72
CA GLY A 49 -14.91 6.11 2.47
C GLY A 49 -13.65 5.68 1.74
N ALA A 50 -12.48 5.88 2.39
CA ALA A 50 -11.18 5.53 1.83
C ALA A 50 -11.05 4.06 1.40
N PHE A 51 -11.74 3.13 2.09
CA PHE A 51 -11.78 1.71 1.72
C PHE A 51 -12.48 1.44 0.38
N CYS A 52 -13.33 2.37 -0.06
CA CYS A 52 -14.06 2.29 -1.33
C CYS A 52 -13.31 2.95 -2.48
N LEU A 53 -12.22 3.68 -2.19
CA LEU A 53 -11.36 4.31 -3.18
C LEU A 53 -10.24 3.32 -3.54
N GLY A 54 -9.13 3.84 -4.08
CA GLY A 54 -8.20 3.00 -4.81
C GLY A 54 -7.70 1.78 -4.04
N GLY A 55 -7.86 0.61 -4.64
CA GLY A 55 -7.57 -0.68 -4.04
C GLY A 55 -8.82 -1.42 -3.54
N CYS A 56 -10.02 -0.89 -3.78
CA CYS A 56 -11.26 -1.55 -3.43
C CYS A 56 -11.52 -2.69 -4.42
N ASP A 57 -11.46 -3.95 -3.98
CA ASP A 57 -11.71 -5.10 -4.86
C ASP A 57 -13.23 -5.35 -4.97
N PRO A 58 -13.87 -5.07 -6.12
CA PRO A 58 -15.32 -5.24 -6.27
C PRO A 58 -15.73 -6.71 -6.23
N ARG A 59 -14.80 -7.66 -6.45
CA ARG A 59 -15.07 -9.10 -6.42
C ARG A 59 -15.21 -9.63 -4.99
N MET A 60 -14.58 -8.96 -4.02
CA MET A 60 -14.60 -9.31 -2.60
C MET A 60 -15.50 -8.36 -1.78
N SER A 61 -16.05 -7.33 -2.42
CA SER A 61 -16.95 -6.35 -1.83
C SER A 61 -18.39 -6.89 -1.73
N PHE A 62 -19.26 -6.17 -1.03
CA PHE A 62 -20.68 -6.54 -0.89
C PHE A 62 -21.36 -6.72 -2.25
N SER A 63 -21.02 -5.85 -3.21
CA SER A 63 -21.47 -5.92 -4.60
C SER A 63 -20.46 -5.22 -5.53
N LEU A 64 -20.61 -5.37 -6.84
CA LEU A 64 -19.73 -4.71 -7.82
C LEU A 64 -19.79 -3.17 -7.75
N ASP A 65 -20.94 -2.60 -7.37
CA ASP A 65 -21.13 -1.15 -7.23
C ASP A 65 -20.66 -0.61 -5.86
N SER A 66 -20.08 -1.44 -5.00
CA SER A 66 -19.60 -1.00 -3.69
C SER A 66 -18.38 -0.09 -3.78
N CYS A 67 -17.47 -0.39 -4.70
CA CYS A 67 -16.28 0.40 -4.95
C CYS A 67 -16.61 1.66 -5.77
N VAL A 68 -15.85 2.72 -5.54
CA VAL A 68 -15.97 3.96 -6.28
C VAL A 68 -15.27 3.81 -7.64
N PRO A 69 -15.88 4.29 -8.75
CA PRO A 69 -15.24 4.27 -10.06
C PRO A 69 -13.87 4.98 -10.07
N GLU A 70 -12.89 4.35 -10.70
CA GLU A 70 -11.48 4.71 -10.71
C GLU A 70 -11.20 5.85 -11.71
N PRO A 71 -10.51 6.96 -11.38
CA PRO A 71 -10.19 8.01 -12.34
C PRO A 71 -9.37 7.49 -13.55
N THR A 72 -9.81 7.80 -14.77
CA THR A 72 -9.16 7.34 -16.01
C THR A 72 -7.75 7.88 -16.20
N CYS A 73 -6.96 7.25 -17.06
CA CYS A 73 -5.56 7.58 -17.24
C CYS A 73 -5.33 9.02 -17.71
N GLN A 74 -4.32 9.69 -17.16
CA GLN A 74 -3.84 10.98 -17.65
C GLN A 74 -2.35 10.92 -18.02
N SER A 75 -2.03 11.21 -19.28
CA SER A 75 -0.63 11.34 -19.72
C SER A 75 -0.03 12.58 -19.09
N LYS A 76 0.95 12.40 -18.22
CA LYS A 76 1.51 13.48 -17.42
C LYS A 76 2.91 13.14 -16.94
N LYS A 77 3.71 14.19 -16.81
CA LYS A 77 5.02 14.16 -16.19
C LYS A 77 4.95 14.82 -14.82
N PHE A 78 5.38 14.11 -13.79
CA PHE A 78 5.32 14.49 -12.39
C PHE A 78 6.73 14.76 -11.87
N THR A 79 6.88 15.87 -11.16
CA THR A 79 8.10 16.26 -10.46
C THR A 79 7.76 16.54 -8.99
N PHE A 80 8.67 16.27 -8.06
CA PHE A 80 8.39 16.35 -6.62
C PHE A 80 8.97 17.61 -5.97
N ASN A 81 8.73 18.76 -6.59
CA ASN A 81 9.20 20.06 -6.09
C ASN A 81 8.28 20.66 -5.01
N SER A 82 7.06 20.14 -4.86
CA SER A 82 6.07 20.58 -3.86
C SER A 82 5.20 19.41 -3.40
N LYS A 83 4.60 19.56 -2.22
CA LYS A 83 3.62 18.63 -1.64
C LYS A 83 2.16 18.91 -2.05
N ASP A 84 1.88 20.02 -2.74
CA ASP A 84 0.50 20.51 -2.98
C ASP A 84 -0.41 19.54 -3.75
N ARG A 85 0.19 18.56 -4.44
CA ARG A 85 -0.51 17.55 -5.26
C ARG A 85 -0.45 16.16 -4.65
N ILE A 86 -0.02 16.03 -3.40
CA ILE A 86 0.04 14.78 -2.64
C ILE A 86 -0.89 14.92 -1.44
N GLN A 87 -1.85 14.01 -1.31
CA GLN A 87 -2.80 14.01 -0.21
C GLN A 87 -2.66 12.75 0.63
N ASP A 88 -2.89 12.85 1.94
CA ASP A 88 -2.99 11.67 2.80
C ASP A 88 -4.20 10.81 2.39
N VAL A 89 -4.02 9.49 2.38
CA VAL A 89 -5.08 8.54 2.00
C VAL A 89 -6.33 8.67 2.87
N SER A 90 -6.19 9.06 4.14
CA SER A 90 -7.30 9.23 5.08
C SER A 90 -8.16 10.45 4.78
N GLU A 91 -7.67 11.41 3.98
CA GLU A 91 -8.38 12.64 3.62
C GLU A 91 -8.86 12.65 2.16
N TYR A 92 -8.33 11.74 1.33
CA TYR A 92 -8.65 11.70 -0.09
C TYR A 92 -10.07 11.18 -0.34
N LEU A 93 -10.82 11.88 -1.19
CA LEU A 93 -12.22 11.57 -1.52
C LEU A 93 -12.43 11.07 -2.96
N GLY A 94 -11.36 10.78 -3.71
CA GLY A 94 -11.45 10.34 -5.11
C GLY A 94 -11.28 11.45 -6.16
N ASP A 95 -11.05 12.70 -5.74
CA ASP A 95 -10.90 13.84 -6.64
C ASP A 95 -9.46 13.99 -7.17
N ALA A 96 -9.16 13.25 -8.24
CA ALA A 96 -7.86 13.29 -8.91
C ALA A 96 -7.52 14.67 -9.51
N SER A 97 -8.52 15.56 -9.67
CA SER A 97 -8.24 16.94 -10.09
C SER A 97 -7.53 17.76 -9.01
N LYS A 98 -7.60 17.34 -7.73
CA LYS A 98 -6.97 18.00 -6.59
C LYS A 98 -5.66 17.39 -6.15
N ALA A 99 -5.50 16.07 -6.30
CA ALA A 99 -4.28 15.36 -5.95
C ALA A 99 -3.83 14.48 -7.13
N ASP A 100 -2.54 14.52 -7.45
CA ASP A 100 -1.92 13.60 -8.40
C ASP A 100 -1.52 12.28 -7.74
N TRP A 101 -1.23 12.34 -6.43
CA TRP A 101 -0.82 11.20 -5.63
C TRP A 101 -1.55 11.16 -4.30
N VAL A 102 -1.80 9.96 -3.80
CA VAL A 102 -2.16 9.70 -2.42
C VAL A 102 -1.02 9.02 -1.71
N VAL A 103 -0.85 9.30 -0.42
CA VAL A 103 0.23 8.74 0.38
C VAL A 103 -0.28 8.11 1.67
N THR A 104 0.40 7.04 2.04
CA THR A 104 0.34 6.38 3.34
C THR A 104 1.74 6.40 3.93
N GLY A 105 1.88 6.79 5.20
CA GLY A 105 3.19 6.98 5.85
C GLY A 105 3.66 8.44 5.80
N GLU A 106 4.95 8.66 6.07
CA GLU A 106 5.51 10.00 6.27
C GLU A 106 6.50 10.37 5.16
N PRO A 107 6.04 10.81 3.98
CA PRO A 107 6.95 11.24 2.93
C PRO A 107 7.68 12.53 3.33
N LEU A 108 8.94 12.63 2.92
CA LEU A 108 9.73 13.86 3.03
C LEU A 108 10.11 14.39 1.66
N PHE A 109 10.62 15.62 1.61
CA PHE A 109 11.06 16.25 0.37
C PHE A 109 12.48 16.78 0.53
N SER A 110 13.33 16.52 -0.45
CA SER A 110 14.70 17.00 -0.43
C SER A 110 15.22 17.22 -1.86
N ASN A 111 15.71 18.44 -2.13
CA ASN A 111 16.33 18.81 -3.40
C ASN A 111 15.47 18.47 -4.65
N GLY A 112 14.16 18.71 -4.57
CA GLY A 112 13.20 18.42 -5.65
C GLY A 112 12.81 16.95 -5.81
N ASN A 113 13.17 16.09 -4.85
CA ASN A 113 12.83 14.68 -4.83
C ASN A 113 11.88 14.37 -3.67
N LEU A 114 11.00 13.41 -3.89
CA LEU A 114 10.20 12.78 -2.84
C LEU A 114 11.00 11.68 -2.18
N LEU A 115 11.06 11.69 -0.86
CA LEU A 115 11.63 10.63 -0.04
C LEU A 115 10.48 9.78 0.50
N LEU A 116 10.46 8.52 0.10
CA LEU A 116 9.65 7.50 0.76
C LEU A 116 10.43 7.10 2.00
N THR A 117 9.89 7.35 3.20
CA THR A 117 10.60 7.06 4.44
C THR A 117 10.08 5.80 5.11
N MET A 118 10.95 5.16 5.87
CA MET A 118 10.61 4.08 6.78
C MET A 118 11.32 4.33 8.11
N PRO A 119 10.69 5.12 9.01
CA PRO A 119 11.13 5.27 10.39
C PRO A 119 11.24 3.92 11.13
N PRO A 120 12.00 3.87 12.25
CA PRO A 120 12.20 2.64 13.00
C PRO A 120 10.89 1.93 13.33
N ARG A 121 10.76 0.66 12.94
CA ARG A 121 9.59 -0.20 13.21
C ARG A 121 8.26 0.31 12.62
N SER A 122 8.30 1.23 11.66
CA SER A 122 7.13 1.61 10.88
C SER A 122 6.86 0.59 9.76
N VAL A 123 5.67 0.69 9.15
CA VAL A 123 5.32 -0.07 7.93
C VAL A 123 5.89 0.54 6.65
N GLY A 124 6.57 1.69 6.76
CA GLY A 124 7.14 2.43 5.64
C GLY A 124 6.18 3.41 4.99
N THR A 125 6.42 3.72 3.72
CA THR A 125 5.64 4.70 2.94
C THR A 125 5.17 4.07 1.65
N VAL A 126 3.91 4.34 1.27
CA VAL A 126 3.34 3.98 -0.04
C VAL A 126 2.81 5.25 -0.69
N LEU A 127 3.31 5.58 -1.87
CA LEU A 127 2.79 6.62 -2.74
C LEU A 127 2.02 5.96 -3.88
N SER A 128 0.77 6.37 -4.15
CA SER A 128 -0.06 5.82 -5.23
C SER A 128 -0.63 6.92 -6.11
N SER A 129 -0.62 6.73 -7.43
CA SER A 129 -1.27 7.67 -8.35
C SER A 129 -2.78 7.70 -8.14
N THR A 130 -3.39 8.86 -8.33
CA THR A 130 -4.85 9.00 -8.27
C THR A 130 -5.55 8.58 -9.56
N HIS A 131 -4.86 8.73 -10.69
CA HIS A 131 -5.28 8.22 -11.99
C HIS A 131 -4.77 6.80 -12.24
N TYR A 132 -5.59 5.99 -12.89
CA TYR A 132 -5.28 4.60 -13.24
C TYR A 132 -4.86 4.51 -14.70
N MET A 133 -3.70 3.90 -14.97
CA MET A 133 -3.29 3.60 -16.33
C MET A 133 -3.84 2.23 -16.75
N TRP A 134 -4.34 2.12 -17.96
CA TRP A 134 -4.79 0.85 -18.52
C TRP A 134 -4.03 0.61 -19.82
N TYR A 135 -2.94 -0.15 -19.70
CA TYR A 135 -1.83 -0.16 -20.67
C TYR A 135 -1.16 1.21 -20.82
N GLY A 136 -0.09 1.24 -21.63
CA GLY A 136 0.69 2.43 -21.93
C GLY A 136 2.13 2.28 -21.48
N ASN A 137 2.70 3.37 -20.98
CA ASN A 137 4.09 3.42 -20.55
C ASN A 137 4.21 4.25 -19.28
N VAL A 138 5.02 3.77 -18.35
CA VAL A 138 5.43 4.56 -17.19
C VAL A 138 6.94 4.49 -17.03
N LYS A 139 7.56 5.65 -16.84
CA LYS A 139 8.97 5.81 -16.51
C LYS A 139 9.09 6.44 -15.13
N ALA A 140 10.03 5.97 -14.32
CA ALA A 140 10.35 6.55 -13.03
C ALA A 140 11.86 6.71 -12.89
N LYS A 141 12.31 7.92 -12.55
CA LYS A 141 13.70 8.17 -12.17
C LYS A 141 13.81 8.12 -10.65
N MET A 142 14.49 7.12 -10.12
CA MET A 142 14.55 6.88 -8.68
C MET A 142 15.86 6.25 -8.21
N LYS A 143 16.07 6.32 -6.89
CA LYS A 143 17.06 5.58 -6.10
C LYS A 143 16.34 4.69 -5.11
N THR A 144 16.91 3.52 -4.85
CA THR A 144 16.35 2.54 -3.91
C THR A 144 16.91 2.75 -2.51
N SER A 145 16.34 2.05 -1.54
CA SER A 145 16.95 1.95 -0.21
C SER A 145 18.06 0.90 -0.15
N ARG A 146 18.68 0.76 1.03
CA ARG A 146 19.73 -0.21 1.33
C ARG A 146 19.55 -0.83 2.72
N GLY A 147 20.24 -1.93 2.95
CA GLY A 147 20.23 -2.64 4.22
C GLY A 147 19.41 -3.93 4.18
N ARG A 148 19.73 -4.84 5.10
CA ARG A 148 19.03 -6.12 5.26
C ARG A 148 17.56 -5.91 5.57
N GLY A 149 16.69 -6.65 4.88
CA GLY A 149 15.26 -6.65 5.12
C GLY A 149 14.53 -5.41 4.63
N VAL A 150 15.21 -4.41 4.08
CA VAL A 150 14.60 -3.18 3.57
C VAL A 150 14.30 -3.38 2.09
N VAL A 151 13.04 -3.19 1.70
CA VAL A 151 12.60 -3.40 0.32
C VAL A 151 12.09 -2.09 -0.25
N THR A 152 12.50 -1.78 -1.48
CA THR A 152 11.89 -0.71 -2.29
C THR A 152 11.13 -1.34 -3.44
N ALA A 153 9.99 -0.76 -3.81
CA ALA A 153 9.21 -1.25 -4.95
C ALA A 153 8.66 -0.12 -5.82
N PHE A 154 8.50 -0.42 -7.11
CA PHE A 154 7.77 0.36 -8.10
C PHE A 154 6.78 -0.60 -8.79
N ILE A 155 5.49 -0.37 -8.58
CA ILE A 155 4.43 -1.33 -8.86
C ILE A 155 3.33 -0.68 -9.70
N LEU A 156 2.80 -1.41 -10.68
CA LEU A 156 1.47 -1.17 -11.24
C LEU A 156 0.50 -2.12 -10.53
N PHE A 157 -0.52 -1.58 -9.87
CA PHE A 157 -1.46 -2.40 -9.10
C PHE A 157 -2.92 -2.02 -9.35
N SER A 158 -3.71 -2.99 -9.82
CA SER A 158 -5.16 -2.84 -10.05
C SER A 158 -5.97 -3.20 -8.82
N ASP A 159 -7.22 -2.75 -8.81
CA ASP A 159 -8.18 -3.05 -7.74
C ASP A 159 -8.58 -4.53 -7.70
N VAL A 160 -8.42 -5.24 -8.82
CA VAL A 160 -8.58 -6.71 -8.90
C VAL A 160 -7.25 -7.47 -8.79
N LYS A 161 -6.19 -6.82 -8.31
CA LYS A 161 -4.90 -7.44 -7.95
C LYS A 161 -4.07 -7.98 -9.12
N ASP A 162 -4.31 -7.52 -10.34
CA ASP A 162 -3.26 -7.55 -11.36
C ASP A 162 -2.09 -6.66 -10.91
N GLU A 163 -0.86 -7.19 -11.07
CA GLU A 163 0.36 -6.56 -10.58
C GLU A 163 1.48 -6.66 -11.63
N ILE A 164 2.27 -5.59 -11.79
CA ILE A 164 3.53 -5.57 -12.54
C ILE A 164 4.53 -4.78 -11.72
N ASP A 165 5.67 -5.35 -11.36
CA ASP A 165 6.57 -4.72 -10.41
C ASP A 165 8.05 -4.73 -10.83
N TYR A 166 8.74 -3.76 -10.24
CA TYR A 166 10.15 -3.82 -9.91
C TYR A 166 10.30 -3.89 -8.39
N GLU A 167 11.23 -4.71 -7.93
CA GLU A 167 11.60 -4.80 -6.52
C GLU A 167 13.12 -4.78 -6.32
N TRP A 168 13.54 -4.13 -5.24
CA TRP A 168 14.94 -4.08 -4.82
C TRP A 168 15.05 -4.45 -3.35
N VAL A 169 15.83 -5.49 -3.08
CA VAL A 169 16.20 -5.90 -1.73
C VAL A 169 17.46 -5.15 -1.32
N GLY A 170 17.45 -4.44 -0.21
CA GLY A 170 18.52 -3.49 0.15
C GLY A 170 19.90 -4.12 0.41
N VAL A 171 20.00 -5.46 0.42
CA VAL A 171 21.27 -6.21 0.47
C VAL A 171 21.94 -6.38 -0.88
N ASP A 172 21.19 -6.22 -1.97
CA ASP A 172 21.66 -6.36 -3.35
C ASP A 172 21.32 -5.08 -4.12
N LEU A 173 22.34 -4.26 -4.31
CA LEU A 173 22.22 -2.94 -4.91
C LEU A 173 22.56 -2.94 -6.41
N GLU A 174 22.79 -4.10 -7.03
CA GLU A 174 23.16 -4.23 -8.44
C GLU A 174 22.17 -5.09 -9.25
N THR A 175 21.18 -5.67 -8.56
CA THR A 175 20.11 -6.45 -9.16
C THR A 175 18.77 -5.72 -9.01
N THR A 176 18.06 -5.60 -10.13
CA THR A 176 16.66 -5.17 -10.17
C THR A 176 15.79 -6.39 -10.40
N GLN A 177 14.91 -6.72 -9.46
CA GLN A 177 13.96 -7.82 -9.62
C GLN A 177 12.73 -7.32 -10.35
N THR A 178 12.11 -8.20 -11.14
CA THR A 178 10.88 -7.93 -11.88
C THR A 178 9.91 -9.07 -11.65
N ASN A 179 8.64 -8.76 -11.49
CA ASN A 179 7.61 -9.77 -11.33
C ASN A 179 6.27 -9.28 -11.88
N TYR A 180 5.31 -10.19 -11.95
CA TYR A 180 3.94 -9.87 -12.29
C TYR A 180 2.99 -10.90 -11.68
N TYR A 181 1.77 -10.46 -11.37
CA TYR A 181 0.70 -11.32 -10.88
C TYR A 181 -0.58 -11.04 -11.66
N PHE A 182 -1.34 -12.10 -11.90
CA PHE A 182 -2.70 -11.99 -12.42
C PHE A 182 -3.67 -12.21 -11.28
N GLN A 183 -4.53 -11.23 -11.03
CA GLN A 183 -5.62 -11.28 -10.07
C GLN A 183 -5.24 -11.72 -8.64
N GLY A 184 -4.01 -11.42 -8.21
CA GLY A 184 -3.50 -11.79 -6.89
C GLY A 184 -3.31 -13.30 -6.73
N ILE A 185 -3.19 -14.05 -7.82
CA ILE A 185 -2.91 -15.49 -7.78
C ILE A 185 -1.39 -15.68 -7.75
N PRO A 186 -0.80 -16.16 -6.63
CA PRO A 186 0.64 -16.29 -6.53
C PRO A 186 1.19 -17.30 -7.53
N LYS A 187 2.19 -16.89 -8.31
CA LYS A 187 3.04 -17.78 -9.10
C LYS A 187 4.51 -17.44 -8.87
N TYR A 188 5.18 -18.27 -8.07
CA TYR A 188 6.54 -18.00 -7.60
C TYR A 188 7.63 -18.23 -8.65
N ASP A 189 7.26 -18.68 -9.86
CA ASP A 189 8.16 -18.94 -10.98
C ASP A 189 8.18 -17.81 -12.02
N GLN A 190 7.48 -16.71 -11.77
CA GLN A 190 7.40 -15.57 -12.70
C GLN A 190 8.39 -14.44 -12.39
N SER A 191 9.21 -14.56 -11.35
CA SER A 191 10.25 -13.56 -11.07
C SER A 191 11.39 -13.60 -12.10
N GLY A 192 12.04 -12.46 -12.32
CA GLY A 192 13.21 -12.36 -13.18
C GLY A 192 14.11 -11.22 -12.75
N ASN A 193 15.41 -11.35 -13.01
CA ASN A 193 16.42 -10.38 -12.59
C ASN A 193 17.00 -9.63 -13.79
N ILE A 194 17.14 -8.32 -13.64
CA ILE A 194 17.96 -7.47 -14.49
C ILE A 194 19.22 -7.16 -13.69
N THR A 195 20.37 -7.62 -14.19
CA THR A 195 21.67 -7.46 -13.52
C THR A 195 22.55 -6.46 -14.26
N GLY A 196 23.59 -5.96 -13.59
CA GLY A 196 24.54 -5.00 -14.16
C GLY A 196 24.06 -3.54 -14.08
N THR A 197 23.01 -3.28 -13.29
CA THR A 197 22.67 -1.93 -12.83
C THR A 197 23.74 -1.49 -11.84
N SER A 198 24.25 -0.26 -11.96
CA SER A 198 25.15 0.27 -10.92
C SER A 198 24.41 0.42 -9.59
N ASN A 199 25.15 0.59 -8.49
CA ASN A 199 24.60 0.74 -7.15
C ASN A 199 23.33 1.63 -7.12
N THR A 200 22.18 1.00 -6.88
CA THR A 200 20.84 1.61 -7.00
C THR A 200 20.50 2.56 -5.85
N PHE A 201 21.23 2.50 -4.74
CA PHE A 201 21.14 3.46 -3.64
C PHE A 201 21.93 4.73 -3.95
N GLU A 202 23.13 4.59 -4.53
CA GLU A 202 24.02 5.72 -4.83
C GLU A 202 23.63 6.46 -6.12
N ASN A 203 23.10 5.75 -7.12
CA ASN A 203 22.89 6.27 -8.47
C ASN A 203 21.40 6.31 -8.83
N TYR A 204 20.99 7.39 -9.51
CA TYR A 204 19.66 7.44 -10.12
C TYR A 204 19.65 6.58 -11.38
N HIS A 205 18.59 5.79 -11.50
CA HIS A 205 18.29 5.02 -12.70
C HIS A 205 16.89 5.39 -13.20
N GLU A 206 16.68 5.28 -14.52
CA GLU A 206 15.35 5.33 -15.12
C GLU A 206 14.82 3.91 -15.27
N TYR A 207 13.73 3.60 -14.57
CA TYR A 207 13.01 2.33 -14.69
C TYR A 207 11.76 2.55 -15.51
N GLU A 208 11.50 1.66 -16.47
CA GLU A 208 10.39 1.82 -17.42
C GLU A 208 9.59 0.53 -17.55
N ILE A 209 8.28 0.63 -17.33
CA ILE A 209 7.32 -0.42 -17.66
C ILE A 209 6.60 0.01 -18.93
N ASN A 210 6.86 -0.70 -20.03
CA ASN A 210 6.05 -0.62 -21.24
C ASN A 210 5.05 -1.77 -21.22
N TRP A 211 3.77 -1.45 -21.09
CA TRP A 211 2.71 -2.44 -20.90
C TRP A 211 1.66 -2.30 -21.98
N THR A 212 1.51 -3.34 -22.77
CA THR A 212 0.53 -3.42 -23.87
C THR A 212 -0.40 -4.61 -23.64
N PRO A 213 -1.49 -4.74 -24.41
CA PRO A 213 -2.35 -5.92 -24.35
C PRO A 213 -1.64 -7.25 -24.64
N ASP A 214 -0.48 -7.22 -25.30
CA ASP A 214 0.23 -8.41 -25.78
C ASP A 214 1.53 -8.71 -25.02
N GLU A 215 2.15 -7.71 -24.41
CA GLU A 215 3.40 -7.89 -23.65
C GLU A 215 3.65 -6.81 -22.61
N ILE A 216 4.45 -7.19 -21.60
CA ILE A 216 5.09 -6.28 -20.64
C ILE A 216 6.58 -6.28 -20.96
N THR A 217 7.19 -5.12 -21.08
CA THR A 217 8.64 -4.95 -21.19
C THR A 217 9.14 -4.06 -20.07
N TRP A 218 10.12 -4.57 -19.33
CA TRP A 218 10.86 -3.85 -18.29
C TRP A 218 12.19 -3.37 -18.87
N LEU A 219 12.48 -2.07 -18.70
CA LEU A 219 13.73 -1.45 -19.11
C LEU A 219 14.42 -0.75 -17.93
N VAL A 220 15.74 -0.70 -17.98
CA VAL A 220 16.58 0.09 -17.06
C VAL A 220 17.51 0.94 -17.90
N ASP A 221 17.48 2.25 -17.70
CA ASP A 221 18.27 3.24 -18.46
C ASP A 221 18.12 3.08 -19.98
N GLY A 222 16.88 2.87 -20.43
CA GLY A 222 16.52 2.67 -21.84
C GLY A 222 16.93 1.32 -22.43
N LYS A 223 17.55 0.43 -21.65
CA LYS A 223 17.91 -0.93 -22.09
C LYS A 223 16.85 -1.94 -21.67
N LYS A 224 16.34 -2.71 -22.62
CA LYS A 224 15.43 -3.83 -22.36
C LYS A 224 16.13 -4.86 -21.48
N GLY A 225 15.61 -5.08 -20.28
CA GLY A 225 16.08 -6.13 -19.38
C GLY A 225 15.21 -7.39 -19.44
N ARG A 226 13.89 -7.24 -19.59
CA ARG A 226 12.94 -8.37 -19.66
C ARG A 226 11.73 -8.03 -20.52
N THR A 227 11.20 -9.04 -21.22
CA THR A 227 9.86 -9.00 -21.83
C THR A 227 9.09 -10.24 -21.39
N LYS A 228 7.82 -10.09 -21.04
CA LYS A 228 6.86 -11.18 -20.81
C LYS A 228 5.71 -11.04 -21.78
N LYS A 229 5.48 -12.04 -22.62
CA LYS A 229 4.36 -12.02 -23.58
C LYS A 229 3.12 -12.62 -22.95
N ARG A 230 1.96 -12.04 -23.24
CA ARG A 230 0.65 -12.60 -22.89
C ARG A 230 0.48 -14.02 -23.43
N SER A 231 0.96 -14.29 -24.64
CA SER A 231 0.90 -15.64 -25.24
C SER A 231 1.63 -16.73 -24.44
N GLU A 232 2.47 -16.35 -23.48
CA GLU A 232 3.21 -17.27 -22.61
C GLU A 232 2.50 -17.53 -21.26
N THR A 233 1.29 -16.99 -21.07
CA THR A 233 0.56 -17.05 -19.79
C THR A 233 -0.74 -17.85 -19.87
N TRP A 234 -0.92 -18.67 -20.90
CA TRP A 234 -2.12 -19.49 -21.05
C TRP A 234 -2.28 -20.44 -19.86
N ASN A 235 -3.43 -20.34 -19.20
CA ASN A 235 -3.86 -21.27 -18.18
C ASN A 235 -4.89 -22.22 -18.80
N ALA A 236 -4.46 -23.44 -19.11
CA ALA A 236 -5.33 -24.45 -19.72
C ALA A 236 -6.46 -24.90 -18.79
N THR A 237 -6.30 -24.80 -17.47
CA THR A 237 -7.35 -25.17 -16.51
C THR A 237 -8.44 -24.11 -16.46
N ALA A 238 -8.05 -22.84 -16.34
CA ALA A 238 -8.99 -21.72 -16.26
C ALA A 238 -9.46 -21.21 -17.64
N GLN A 239 -8.87 -21.70 -18.73
CA GLN A 239 -9.15 -21.29 -20.12
C GLN A 239 -9.01 -19.78 -20.33
N GLN A 240 -7.96 -19.19 -19.74
CA GLN A 240 -7.69 -17.76 -19.80
C GLN A 240 -6.20 -17.45 -19.82
N TRP A 241 -5.88 -16.19 -20.13
CA TRP A 241 -4.53 -15.66 -20.04
C TRP A 241 -4.31 -15.08 -18.65
N ASP A 242 -3.42 -15.68 -17.86
CA ASP A 242 -3.02 -15.15 -16.55
C ASP A 242 -1.99 -14.02 -16.78
N PHE A 243 -2.45 -12.93 -17.38
CA PHE A 243 -1.64 -11.75 -17.75
C PHE A 243 -2.29 -10.47 -17.21
N PRO A 244 -1.52 -9.54 -16.62
CA PRO A 244 -2.02 -8.25 -16.14
C PRO A 244 -2.72 -7.47 -17.26
N GLN A 245 -3.96 -7.11 -17.03
CA GLN A 245 -4.85 -6.63 -18.08
C GLN A 245 -5.89 -5.61 -17.62
N THR A 246 -5.85 -5.13 -16.38
CA THR A 246 -6.85 -4.20 -15.83
C THR A 246 -6.25 -2.88 -15.33
N PRO A 247 -7.02 -1.77 -15.33
CA PRO A 247 -6.51 -0.47 -14.93
C PRO A 247 -5.77 -0.52 -13.60
N SER A 248 -4.60 0.11 -13.56
CA SER A 248 -3.66 -0.03 -12.46
C SER A 248 -3.12 1.33 -12.05
N ARG A 249 -2.99 1.54 -10.74
CA ARG A 249 -2.27 2.69 -10.19
C ARG A 249 -0.78 2.48 -10.33
N VAL A 250 -0.06 3.57 -10.51
CA VAL A 250 1.39 3.60 -10.34
C VAL A 250 1.67 3.78 -8.85
N GLN A 251 2.45 2.88 -8.26
CA GLN A 251 2.79 2.92 -6.84
C GLN A 251 4.30 2.85 -6.63
N PHE A 252 4.76 3.56 -5.61
CA PHE A 252 6.13 3.44 -5.10
C PHE A 252 6.09 3.20 -3.61
N SER A 253 6.94 2.30 -3.12
CA SER A 253 7.00 2.04 -1.69
C SER A 253 8.40 1.75 -1.18
N ILE A 254 8.55 1.98 0.13
CA ILE A 254 9.59 1.37 0.95
C ILE A 254 8.88 0.61 2.07
N TRP A 255 9.28 -0.63 2.34
CA TRP A 255 8.60 -1.47 3.31
C TRP A 255 9.54 -2.48 4.00
N PRO A 256 9.18 -2.95 5.21
CA PRO A 256 10.06 -3.79 6.00
C PRO A 256 9.90 -5.28 5.67
N GLY A 257 10.41 -5.73 4.52
CA GLY A 257 10.37 -7.15 4.11
C GLY A 257 10.97 -8.13 5.13
N GLY A 258 12.01 -7.69 5.84
CA GLY A 258 12.64 -8.42 6.94
C GLY A 258 12.03 -8.21 8.33
N ALA A 259 10.79 -7.73 8.43
CA ALA A 259 10.07 -7.68 9.70
C ALA A 259 9.85 -9.09 10.28
N ASP A 260 9.89 -9.23 11.60
CA ASP A 260 9.66 -10.49 12.31
C ASP A 260 8.21 -10.98 12.23
N THR A 261 7.27 -10.09 11.92
CA THR A 261 5.87 -10.40 11.64
C THR A 261 5.65 -11.02 10.25
N ASN A 262 6.63 -10.94 9.34
CA ASN A 262 6.48 -11.47 7.99
C ASN A 262 6.75 -12.98 7.93
N PRO A 263 6.17 -13.69 6.92
CA PRO A 263 6.51 -15.08 6.68
C PRO A 263 8.02 -15.28 6.49
N LYS A 264 8.56 -16.38 7.01
CA LYS A 264 10.00 -16.69 6.93
C LYS A 264 10.57 -16.57 5.51
N GLY A 265 9.84 -17.03 4.49
CA GLY A 265 10.27 -16.94 3.09
C GLY A 265 10.47 -15.49 2.62
N THR A 266 9.58 -14.58 3.01
CA THR A 266 9.70 -13.14 2.74
C THR A 266 10.91 -12.54 3.44
N VAL A 267 11.13 -12.88 4.71
CA VAL A 267 12.28 -12.41 5.48
C VAL A 267 13.59 -12.89 4.87
N ASP A 268 13.66 -14.17 4.48
CA ASP A 268 14.85 -14.75 3.86
C ASP A 268 15.14 -14.11 2.50
N TRP A 269 14.12 -13.93 1.65
CA TRP A 269 14.24 -13.23 0.36
C TRP A 269 14.74 -11.79 0.52
N ALA A 270 14.25 -11.05 1.52
CA ALA A 270 14.66 -9.67 1.78
C ALA A 270 16.09 -9.56 2.36
N GLY A 271 16.81 -10.68 2.51
CA GLY A 271 18.17 -10.73 3.05
C GLY A 271 18.25 -10.84 4.57
N GLY A 272 17.15 -11.19 5.23
CA GLY A 272 17.03 -11.40 6.67
C GLY A 272 16.49 -10.19 7.44
N ALA A 273 16.62 -10.26 8.77
CA ALA A 273 16.06 -9.26 9.68
C ALA A 273 16.66 -7.85 9.48
N ILE A 274 15.81 -6.84 9.64
CA ILE A 274 16.19 -5.43 9.56
C ILE A 274 17.03 -5.01 10.77
N ASN A 275 18.09 -4.25 10.52
CA ASN A 275 18.86 -3.62 11.59
C ASN A 275 18.22 -2.28 12.00
N TRP A 276 17.37 -2.30 13.02
CA TRP A 276 16.68 -1.11 13.52
C TRP A 276 17.49 -0.23 14.47
N VAL A 277 18.73 -0.60 14.81
CA VAL A 277 19.52 0.05 15.87
C VAL A 277 20.80 0.65 15.33
N ASP A 278 21.59 -0.16 14.63
CA ASP A 278 22.98 0.18 14.32
C ASP A 278 23.23 0.57 12.86
N HIS A 279 22.20 0.55 12.02
CA HIS A 279 22.33 0.92 10.62
C HIS A 279 22.70 2.40 10.48
N PRO A 280 23.63 2.79 9.57
CA PRO A 280 24.00 4.19 9.39
C PRO A 280 22.81 5.11 9.15
N ASP A 281 21.87 4.72 8.30
CA ASP A 281 20.69 5.54 7.97
C ASP A 281 19.74 5.71 9.17
N LEU A 282 19.81 4.83 10.18
CA LEU A 282 19.05 4.93 11.43
C LEU A 282 19.75 5.80 12.48
N LYS A 283 21.05 6.05 12.31
CA LYS A 283 21.80 7.01 13.13
C LYS A 283 21.70 8.41 12.55
N ASP A 284 21.76 8.52 11.23
CA ASP A 284 21.60 9.75 10.46
C ASP A 284 21.17 9.38 9.03
N PRO A 285 19.95 9.72 8.59
CA PRO A 285 19.03 10.73 9.16
C PRO A 285 18.03 10.23 10.23
N GLY A 286 18.05 8.95 10.60
CA GLY A 286 17.11 8.37 11.57
C GLY A 286 16.01 7.49 10.97
N TYR A 287 16.07 7.20 9.67
CA TYR A 287 15.10 6.39 8.94
C TYR A 287 15.73 5.77 7.69
N TYR A 288 15.22 4.64 7.25
CA TYR A 288 15.49 4.16 5.89
C TYR A 288 14.70 5.01 4.88
N TYR A 289 15.20 5.14 3.66
CA TYR A 289 14.48 5.87 2.63
C TYR A 289 14.80 5.36 1.22
N ALA A 290 13.88 5.64 0.29
CA ALA A 290 14.09 5.60 -1.16
C ALA A 290 13.72 6.98 -1.73
N MET A 291 14.25 7.34 -2.91
CA MET A 291 14.03 8.66 -3.50
C MET A 291 13.42 8.55 -4.89
N VAL A 292 12.29 9.22 -5.11
CA VAL A 292 11.68 9.37 -6.44
C VAL A 292 11.87 10.80 -6.91
N SER A 293 12.51 10.97 -8.06
CA SER A 293 12.81 12.28 -8.64
C SER A 293 11.74 12.73 -9.62
N GLU A 294 11.30 11.81 -10.47
CA GLU A 294 10.40 12.10 -11.58
C GLU A 294 9.63 10.85 -12.00
N VAL A 295 8.39 11.04 -12.42
CA VAL A 295 7.56 9.98 -13.03
C VAL A 295 6.94 10.52 -14.31
N GLU A 296 6.96 9.76 -15.40
CA GLU A 296 6.26 10.09 -16.64
C GLU A 296 5.33 8.95 -17.00
N ILE A 297 4.03 9.24 -17.07
CA ILE A 297 2.99 8.31 -17.52
C ILE A 297 2.55 8.74 -18.91
N LYS A 298 2.49 7.78 -19.83
CA LYS A 298 1.85 7.91 -21.14
C LYS A 298 0.75 6.88 -21.24
N CYS A 299 -0.49 7.35 -21.32
CA CYS A 299 -1.64 6.49 -21.48
C CYS A 299 -1.63 5.81 -22.84
N TRP A 300 -2.16 4.59 -22.86
CA TRP A 300 -2.52 3.93 -24.10
C TRP A 300 -3.66 4.66 -24.81
N ASP A 301 -3.62 4.71 -26.14
CA ASP A 301 -4.70 5.26 -26.97
C ASP A 301 -5.54 4.11 -27.54
N GLY A 302 -6.32 3.47 -26.66
CA GLY A 302 -7.25 2.43 -27.06
C GLY A 302 -8.36 3.01 -27.94
N SER A 303 -8.59 2.42 -29.11
CA SER A 303 -9.61 2.91 -30.03
C SER A 303 -11.04 2.50 -29.59
N ASN A 304 -11.25 1.24 -29.19
CA ASN A 304 -12.55 0.70 -28.77
C ASN A 304 -12.42 -0.35 -27.65
N GLY A 305 -13.11 -0.14 -26.52
CA GLY A 305 -13.22 -1.08 -25.41
C GLY A 305 -11.94 -1.20 -24.57
N VAL A 306 -11.05 -2.11 -24.97
CA VAL A 306 -9.86 -2.47 -24.18
C VAL A 306 -8.80 -1.36 -24.23
N GLY A 307 -8.41 -0.86 -23.05
CA GLY A 307 -7.40 0.18 -22.93
C GLY A 307 -7.86 1.57 -23.36
N THR A 308 -9.17 1.80 -23.52
CA THR A 308 -9.69 3.16 -23.75
C THR A 308 -9.61 3.97 -22.45
N ASN A 309 -9.47 5.29 -22.59
CA ASN A 309 -9.39 6.24 -21.48
C ASN A 309 -10.13 7.56 -21.82
N LYS A 310 -11.26 7.44 -22.53
CA LYS A 310 -12.01 8.56 -23.10
C LYS A 310 -13.05 9.14 -22.12
N GLY A 311 -13.54 8.31 -21.21
CA GLY A 311 -14.42 8.71 -20.12
C GLY A 311 -13.64 9.28 -18.94
N LYS A 312 -14.36 9.51 -17.84
CA LYS A 312 -13.83 10.06 -16.59
C LYS A 312 -13.36 8.98 -15.62
N THR A 313 -14.02 7.82 -15.62
CA THR A 313 -13.74 6.75 -14.68
C THR A 313 -13.89 5.35 -15.27
N TYR A 314 -13.14 4.39 -14.71
CA TYR A 314 -13.31 2.95 -14.93
C TYR A 314 -14.14 2.30 -13.83
N TYR A 315 -14.89 1.27 -14.18
CA TYR A 315 -15.47 0.34 -13.20
C TYR A 315 -15.60 -1.06 -13.80
N TYR A 316 -15.82 -2.07 -12.96
CA TYR A 316 -16.02 -3.46 -13.40
C TYR A 316 -17.51 -3.80 -13.46
N ASN A 317 -17.98 -4.34 -14.59
CA ASN A 317 -19.36 -4.81 -14.74
C ASN A 317 -19.53 -6.31 -14.46
N SER A 318 -18.45 -7.01 -14.11
CA SER A 318 -18.45 -8.44 -13.82
C SER A 318 -17.37 -8.80 -12.81
N ALA A 319 -17.67 -9.75 -11.91
CA ALA A 319 -16.71 -10.28 -10.95
C ALA A 319 -15.58 -11.10 -11.58
N ARG A 320 -15.65 -11.38 -12.89
CA ARG A 320 -14.53 -11.96 -13.65
C ARG A 320 -13.27 -11.09 -13.57
N GLY A 321 -13.41 -9.76 -13.46
CA GLY A 321 -12.28 -8.85 -13.28
C GLY A 321 -11.25 -8.91 -14.41
N THR A 322 -11.66 -9.26 -15.61
CA THR A 322 -10.81 -9.31 -16.81
C THR A 322 -10.99 -8.03 -17.63
N ASN A 323 -10.09 -7.78 -18.58
CA ASN A 323 -10.06 -6.53 -19.34
C ASN A 323 -11.37 -6.23 -20.09
N ASP A 324 -12.06 -7.27 -20.57
CA ASP A 324 -13.36 -7.15 -21.26
C ASP A 324 -14.54 -6.80 -20.33
N THR A 325 -14.30 -6.73 -19.02
CA THR A 325 -15.30 -6.37 -18.00
C THR A 325 -15.10 -4.96 -17.45
N VAL A 326 -13.98 -4.32 -17.81
CA VAL A 326 -13.69 -2.93 -17.48
C VAL A 326 -14.49 -2.04 -18.40
N VAL A 327 -15.22 -1.10 -17.81
CA VAL A 327 -16.04 -0.12 -18.52
C VAL A 327 -15.44 1.27 -18.33
N ASP A 328 -15.00 1.87 -19.43
CA ASP A 328 -14.68 3.29 -19.53
C ASP A 328 -15.97 4.12 -19.58
N SER A 329 -16.17 4.99 -18.60
CA SER A 329 -17.46 5.60 -18.29
C SER A 329 -17.36 7.05 -17.84
N ASP A 330 -18.50 7.74 -17.78
CA ASP A 330 -18.62 9.09 -17.22
C ASP A 330 -19.15 9.10 -15.77
N LYS A 331 -19.12 7.95 -15.06
CA LYS A 331 -19.58 7.87 -13.68
C LYS A 331 -18.77 8.80 -12.77
N ASN A 332 -19.42 9.32 -11.73
CA ASN A 332 -18.75 10.11 -10.70
C ASN A 332 -17.84 9.22 -9.84
N GLY A 333 -16.56 9.59 -9.70
CA GLY A 333 -15.57 8.93 -8.85
C GLY A 333 -15.26 9.69 -7.55
N ILE A 334 -16.04 10.72 -7.19
CA ILE A 334 -15.76 11.61 -6.06
C ILE A 334 -16.81 11.44 -4.96
N LEU A 335 -16.39 10.98 -3.79
CA LEU A 335 -17.20 10.85 -2.58
C LEU A 335 -17.50 12.22 -1.97
N SER A 336 -18.69 12.39 -1.40
CA SER A 336 -19.03 13.60 -0.64
C SER A 336 -18.43 13.63 0.76
N SER A 337 -18.15 12.47 1.36
CA SER A 337 -17.56 12.30 2.69
C SER A 337 -16.95 10.90 2.86
N LEU A 338 -16.19 10.68 3.92
CA LEU A 338 -15.63 9.36 4.27
C LEU A 338 -16.69 8.35 4.79
N GLN A 339 -17.95 8.78 4.94
CA GLN A 339 -19.07 7.88 5.24
C GLN A 339 -19.71 7.32 3.97
N ALA A 340 -19.44 7.94 2.81
CA ALA A 340 -19.98 7.55 1.52
C ALA A 340 -19.27 6.31 0.95
N THR A 341 -19.92 5.68 -0.03
CA THR A 341 -19.45 4.46 -0.72
C THR A 341 -19.91 4.51 -2.17
N GLY A 342 -19.49 3.56 -3.02
CA GLY A 342 -20.04 3.44 -4.37
C GLY A 342 -21.57 3.23 -4.41
N LEU A 343 -22.15 2.66 -3.34
CA LEU A 343 -23.60 2.47 -3.20
C LEU A 343 -24.37 3.74 -2.86
N ASP A 344 -23.69 4.71 -2.22
CA ASP A 344 -24.25 6.01 -1.84
C ASP A 344 -23.12 7.04 -1.76
N MET A 345 -22.87 7.70 -2.90
CA MET A 345 -21.79 8.66 -3.08
C MET A 345 -22.01 9.99 -2.31
N ASN A 346 -23.23 10.24 -1.82
CA ASN A 346 -23.62 11.52 -1.22
C ASN A 346 -23.80 11.45 0.31
N LYS A 347 -23.65 10.26 0.91
CA LYS A 347 -23.82 10.06 2.35
C LYS A 347 -22.90 10.99 3.16
N GLY A 348 -23.46 11.65 4.17
CA GLY A 348 -22.73 12.57 5.05
C GLY A 348 -22.26 13.88 4.38
N GLY A 349 -22.69 14.17 3.14
CA GLY A 349 -22.32 15.39 2.42
C GLY A 349 -23.16 16.64 2.74
N ASP A 350 -24.32 16.48 3.38
CA ASP A 350 -25.22 17.59 3.71
C ASP A 350 -24.73 18.38 4.93
N LYS A 351 -24.16 19.57 4.68
CA LYS A 351 -23.75 20.53 5.73
C LYS A 351 -24.90 21.29 6.41
N SER A 352 -26.16 20.95 6.11
CA SER A 352 -27.37 21.69 6.48
C SER A 352 -28.14 21.12 7.68
N LYS A 353 -27.67 20.04 8.30
CA LYS A 353 -28.17 19.57 9.61
C LYS A 353 -27.01 19.48 10.61
N PRO A 354 -27.09 20.17 11.77
CA PRO A 354 -26.24 19.81 12.89
C PRO A 354 -26.69 18.43 13.36
N ASP A 355 -25.84 17.43 13.21
CA ASP A 355 -26.16 16.07 13.63
C ASP A 355 -26.13 16.00 15.16
N ALA A 356 -27.30 15.88 15.76
CA ALA A 356 -27.48 15.72 17.20
C ALA A 356 -27.23 14.25 17.58
N SER A 357 -25.99 13.78 17.39
CA SER A 357 -25.51 12.47 17.85
C SER A 357 -24.01 12.28 17.57
N THR A 358 -23.16 13.25 17.93
CA THR A 358 -21.70 13.00 17.97
C THR A 358 -21.34 12.26 19.26
N THR A 359 -21.70 10.99 19.30
CA THR A 359 -21.08 10.00 20.18
C THR A 359 -20.45 8.93 19.29
N GLY A 360 -19.11 8.98 19.18
CA GLY A 360 -18.25 7.89 18.73
C GLY A 360 -18.70 7.13 17.48
N VAL A 361 -18.47 7.69 16.30
CA VAL A 361 -18.30 6.86 15.10
C VAL A 361 -16.80 6.77 14.87
N ASP A 362 -16.21 5.65 15.29
CA ASP A 362 -14.82 5.32 14.96
C ASP A 362 -14.72 5.24 13.43
N ILE A 363 -14.04 6.20 12.81
CA ILE A 363 -13.58 6.02 11.43
C ILE A 363 -12.63 4.83 11.48
N PRO A 364 -12.94 3.69 10.82
CA PRO A 364 -12.03 2.56 10.83
C PRO A 364 -10.68 3.05 10.31
N SER A 365 -9.62 2.90 11.10
CA SER A 365 -8.27 3.25 10.67
C SER A 365 -7.99 2.49 9.37
N VAL A 366 -7.77 3.20 8.27
CA VAL A 366 -7.31 2.58 7.02
C VAL A 366 -6.05 1.80 7.37
N PRO A 367 -5.99 0.47 7.18
CA PRO A 367 -4.78 -0.29 7.45
C PRO A 367 -3.62 0.35 6.67
N GLY A 368 -2.54 0.70 7.39
CA GLY A 368 -1.41 1.48 6.88
C GLY A 368 -1.51 3.00 7.06
N GLY A 369 -2.71 3.59 7.12
CA GLY A 369 -2.92 5.04 7.29
C GLY A 369 -2.43 5.61 8.63
N SER A 370 -2.30 4.75 9.64
CA SER A 370 -1.60 5.07 10.88
C SER A 370 -0.15 4.62 10.71
N GLY A 371 0.83 5.53 10.74
CA GLY A 371 2.27 5.21 10.70
C GLY A 371 2.79 4.33 11.86
N VAL A 372 1.88 3.82 12.69
CA VAL A 372 2.09 2.85 13.76
C VAL A 372 1.68 1.48 13.23
N GLY A 373 2.66 0.57 13.17
CA GLY A 373 2.42 -0.82 12.79
C GLY A 373 1.37 -1.49 13.67
N PRO A 374 0.71 -2.55 13.18
CA PRO A 374 -0.27 -3.33 13.94
C PRO A 374 0.48 -4.13 15.02
N GLY A 375 0.67 -3.52 16.19
CA GLY A 375 1.43 -4.14 17.27
C GLY A 375 1.40 -3.41 18.62
N GLN A 376 0.80 -2.22 18.71
CA GLN A 376 0.52 -1.60 20.01
C GLN A 376 -0.98 -1.51 20.23
N ALA A 377 -1.48 -2.41 21.08
CA ALA A 377 -2.76 -2.24 21.73
C ALA A 377 -2.79 -0.86 22.40
N GLY A 378 -3.69 0.01 21.96
CA GLY A 378 -3.92 1.30 22.58
C GLY A 378 -4.34 1.12 24.03
N THR A 379 -3.45 1.42 24.97
CA THR A 379 -3.86 1.72 26.34
C THR A 379 -4.34 3.16 26.37
N ASN A 380 -5.65 3.35 26.34
CA ASN A 380 -6.29 4.55 26.85
C ASN A 380 -5.85 4.76 28.31
N GLN A 381 -5.04 5.78 28.58
CA GLN A 381 -4.99 6.39 29.91
C GLN A 381 -5.22 7.88 29.78
N GLY A 382 -6.37 8.31 30.30
CA GLY A 382 -6.68 9.71 30.51
C GLY A 382 -5.83 10.31 31.63
N GLY A 383 -5.58 11.62 31.48
CA GLY A 383 -5.29 12.60 32.53
C GLY A 383 -4.34 12.18 33.66
N GLY A 384 -3.05 12.45 33.50
CA GLY A 384 -2.06 12.46 34.60
C GLY A 384 -0.90 13.40 34.27
N GLN A 385 -0.53 14.26 35.21
CA GLN A 385 0.38 15.39 35.05
C GLN A 385 1.79 15.01 34.54
N ALA A 386 2.31 15.81 33.59
CA ALA A 386 3.66 15.70 33.08
C ALA A 386 4.71 16.03 34.16
N ALA A 387 5.69 15.15 34.33
CA ALA A 387 6.90 15.42 35.10
C ALA A 387 7.82 16.38 34.31
N GLN A 388 8.26 17.45 34.97
CA GLN A 388 9.18 18.45 34.40
C GLN A 388 10.59 17.86 34.17
N PRO A 389 11.27 18.21 33.06
CA PRO A 389 12.67 17.84 32.82
C PRO A 389 13.64 18.71 33.65
N PRO A 390 14.85 18.22 33.95
CA PRO A 390 15.85 18.97 34.70
C PRO A 390 16.40 20.17 33.91
N ASP A 391 16.66 21.25 34.65
CA ASP A 391 17.08 22.57 34.17
C ASP A 391 18.48 22.57 33.54
N ASN A 392 18.57 22.44 32.21
CA ASN A 392 19.64 23.01 31.37
C ASN A 392 19.54 22.72 29.85
N CYS A 393 18.34 22.50 29.30
CA CYS A 393 18.14 22.36 27.86
C CYS A 393 17.34 23.54 27.29
N PHE A 394 17.97 24.41 26.49
CA PHE A 394 17.28 25.47 25.73
C PHE A 394 16.92 24.98 24.33
N SER A 395 15.72 25.31 23.87
CA SER A 395 15.16 24.91 22.57
C SER A 395 15.32 26.02 21.53
N ASP A 396 16.03 25.74 20.44
CA ASP A 396 15.83 26.40 19.15
C ASP A 396 16.21 25.44 18.01
N ASN A 397 15.23 25.09 17.18
CA ASN A 397 15.30 24.27 15.97
C ASN A 397 15.79 22.81 16.13
N PHE A 398 15.17 21.91 15.34
CA PHE A 398 15.24 20.44 15.38
C PHE A 398 16.66 19.86 15.22
N VAL A 399 17.53 20.04 16.21
CA VAL A 399 18.76 19.28 16.43
C VAL A 399 19.06 19.25 17.94
N GLN A 400 18.80 18.13 18.62
CA GLN A 400 19.31 17.90 19.97
C GLN A 400 20.76 17.39 19.87
N LYS A 401 21.75 18.22 20.19
CA LYS A 401 23.14 17.77 20.39
C LYS A 401 23.44 17.61 21.87
N CYS A 402 23.57 16.37 22.33
CA CYS A 402 24.13 16.01 23.63
C CYS A 402 25.47 15.30 23.42
N GLY A 403 26.53 15.77 24.08
CA GLY A 403 27.92 15.35 23.83
C GLY A 403 28.31 13.98 24.42
N THR A 404 28.70 13.08 23.51
CA THR A 404 29.81 12.09 23.47
C THR A 404 30.28 11.27 24.68
N GLY A 405 30.45 9.95 24.43
CA GLY A 405 31.56 9.14 24.95
C GLY A 405 31.53 7.63 24.63
N GLY A 406 32.43 7.13 23.75
CA GLY A 406 33.18 5.86 23.99
C GLY A 406 32.94 4.56 23.18
N SER A 407 33.61 4.41 22.02
CA SER A 407 34.49 3.32 21.48
C SER A 407 34.20 1.78 21.46
N SER A 408 34.44 1.21 20.25
CA SER A 408 35.08 -0.10 19.84
C SER A 408 34.23 -1.40 19.77
N LYS A 409 34.47 -2.46 18.94
CA LYS A 409 35.33 -2.83 17.77
C LYS A 409 34.89 -4.22 17.21
N ASN A 410 34.82 -4.35 15.88
CA ASN A 410 35.16 -5.46 14.92
C ASN A 410 34.71 -6.96 14.93
N ALA A 411 34.67 -7.45 13.66
CA ALA A 411 34.78 -8.81 13.07
C ALA A 411 33.47 -9.59 12.85
N GLY A 412 33.15 -10.22 11.70
CA GLY A 412 33.88 -10.59 10.49
C GLY A 412 33.58 -12.07 10.17
N GLY A 413 32.80 -12.37 9.11
CA GLY A 413 32.51 -13.75 8.70
C GLY A 413 31.64 -13.84 7.44
N ARG A 414 32.24 -14.31 6.35
CA ARG A 414 31.65 -14.52 5.02
C ARG A 414 31.09 -15.95 4.94
N VAL A 415 29.84 -16.09 4.53
CA VAL A 415 29.22 -17.39 4.20
C VAL A 415 28.48 -17.24 2.87
N GLU A 416 28.87 -18.05 1.89
CA GLU A 416 28.19 -18.19 0.60
C GLU A 416 26.95 -19.08 0.76
N THR A 417 25.81 -18.66 0.21
CA THR A 417 24.59 -19.49 0.10
C THR A 417 24.02 -19.46 -1.32
N PRO A 418 23.45 -20.58 -1.80
CA PRO A 418 22.94 -20.71 -3.16
C PRO A 418 21.60 -19.97 -3.35
N SER A 419 21.39 -19.50 -4.57
CA SER A 419 20.25 -18.69 -5.02
C SER A 419 18.92 -19.43 -4.92
N ILE A 420 18.05 -19.00 -4.00
CA ILE A 420 16.60 -19.28 -4.02
C ILE A 420 15.92 -17.99 -4.47
N LEU A 421 15.46 -17.97 -5.74
CA LEU A 421 14.68 -16.88 -6.30
C LEU A 421 13.23 -17.04 -5.86
N SER A 422 12.80 -16.27 -4.86
CA SER A 422 11.40 -16.13 -4.48
C SER A 422 11.05 -14.65 -4.32
N GLY A 423 10.78 -13.95 -5.43
CA GLY A 423 10.29 -12.57 -5.42
C GLY A 423 8.99 -12.45 -4.61
N SER A 424 8.88 -11.43 -3.77
CA SER A 424 7.73 -11.26 -2.88
C SER A 424 7.11 -9.88 -3.11
N SER A 425 6.00 -9.85 -3.84
CA SER A 425 5.37 -8.64 -4.39
C SER A 425 4.56 -7.84 -3.36
N ALA A 426 3.81 -6.81 -3.79
CA ALA A 426 2.78 -6.19 -2.93
C ALA A 426 1.79 -7.23 -2.39
N PHE A 427 1.62 -8.36 -3.08
CA PHE A 427 0.86 -9.49 -2.57
C PHE A 427 1.49 -10.13 -1.33
N ALA A 428 2.82 -10.09 -1.14
CA ALA A 428 3.46 -10.49 0.11
C ALA A 428 3.10 -9.55 1.28
N VAL A 429 2.87 -8.27 1.00
CA VAL A 429 2.30 -7.31 1.97
C VAL A 429 0.85 -7.67 2.30
N VAL A 430 0.05 -8.13 1.33
CA VAL A 430 -1.35 -8.57 1.54
C VAL A 430 -1.43 -9.95 2.25
N VAL A 431 -0.53 -10.90 1.94
CA VAL A 431 -0.51 -12.26 2.52
C VAL A 431 0.04 -12.27 3.94
N ALA A 432 0.96 -11.36 4.29
CA ALA A 432 1.41 -11.20 5.67
C ALA A 432 0.25 -10.92 6.65
N PHE A 433 -0.85 -10.32 6.18
CA PHE A 433 -2.06 -10.10 6.98
C PHE A 433 -3.05 -11.28 6.99
N ALA A 434 -3.03 -12.16 5.99
CA ALA A 434 -3.96 -13.31 5.91
C ALA A 434 -3.44 -14.59 6.59
N GLY A 435 -2.12 -14.70 6.81
CA GLY A 435 -1.48 -15.89 7.40
C GLY A 435 -1.76 -16.13 8.89
N LEU A 436 -2.52 -15.26 9.56
CA LEU A 436 -2.79 -15.33 11.00
C LEU A 436 -4.03 -16.17 11.39
N VAL A 437 -4.67 -16.87 10.44
CA VAL A 437 -5.94 -17.59 10.68
C VAL A 437 -5.84 -19.11 10.48
N MET A 438 -4.64 -19.68 10.40
CA MET A 438 -4.48 -21.14 10.48
C MET A 438 -3.33 -21.57 11.39
N LEU A 439 -3.46 -21.27 12.69
CA LEU A 439 -3.01 -22.13 13.79
C LEU A 439 -3.79 -21.82 15.07
#